data_AF-A0A953AZP4-F1
#
_entry.id   AF-A0A953AZP4-F1
#
_cell.length_a   1.000
_cell.length_b   1.000
_cell.length_c   1.000
_cell.angle_alpha   90.00
_cell.angle_beta   90.00
_cell.angle_gamma   90.00
#
_symmetry.space_group_name_H-M   'P 1'
#
loop_
_entity.id
_entity.type
_entity.pdbx_description
1 polymer ?
#
loop_
_entity_poly.entity_id
_entity_poly.type
_entity_poly.pdbx_seq_one_letter_code
_entity_poly.pdbx_strand_id
1 'polypeptide(L)'
;HLPGHAARCGAAGGGAEPIHRLFHGRLVDAGAPDRLGGRVRRFYIGRRFAFPGLALEWAELQHLRWRINGVTYRESLGALFEAARRHLDPAALADHGAVVAHGDAHNANVWVAADGLVFFDPAFAGEHVPALLAEVKPTFHNIFAHPFWLYDAPVAAERFQARVRRSGDLLEVEHDWRLTPLRRTFLDAKARLLWRPLLAALARRGRLPPTWRRILRLALFCCPTLVMDLRAGGMSGHNPVSSAIGLATAVMVGVEPEGEDEVSRFLDAIDPAGAEADP
;
A
#
# COMPACT_ATOMS: atom_id res chain seq x y z
N HIS A 1 14.00 50.72 0.90
CA HIS A 1 13.69 49.82 2.02
C HIS A 1 12.25 49.33 1.89
N LEU A 2 12.07 48.12 1.38
CA LEU A 2 10.79 47.40 1.42
C LEU A 2 10.92 46.30 2.48
N PRO A 3 10.01 46.20 3.46
CA PRO A 3 10.12 45.23 4.53
C PRO A 3 9.79 43.82 4.01
N GLY A 4 10.60 42.85 4.43
CA GLY A 4 10.50 41.45 4.04
C GLY A 4 9.20 40.80 4.50
N HIS A 5 8.50 40.19 3.55
CA HIS A 5 7.58 39.09 3.83
C HIS A 5 8.39 37.79 3.90
N ALA A 6 8.84 37.47 5.12
CA ALA A 6 9.07 36.07 5.46
C ALA A 6 7.68 35.40 5.52
N ALA A 7 7.28 34.80 4.41
CA ALA A 7 6.10 33.94 4.37
C ALA A 7 6.34 32.78 5.34
N ARG A 8 5.70 32.85 6.50
CA ARG A 8 5.45 31.68 7.32
C ARG A 8 4.60 30.73 6.48
N CYS A 9 5.20 29.68 5.92
CA CYS A 9 4.45 28.52 5.43
C CYS A 9 3.67 27.94 6.63
N GLY A 10 2.41 28.35 6.76
CA GLY A 10 1.51 27.85 7.78
C GLY A 10 1.16 26.39 7.49
N ALA A 11 1.19 25.56 8.53
CA ALA A 11 0.84 24.15 8.56
C ALA A 11 -0.65 23.84 8.28
N ALA A 12 -1.33 24.62 7.43
CA ALA A 12 -2.79 24.61 7.29
C ALA A 12 -3.33 23.94 6.00
N GLY A 13 -2.49 23.49 5.07
CA GLY A 13 -2.93 22.97 3.76
C GLY A 13 -3.01 21.44 3.63
N GLY A 14 -2.04 20.70 4.19
CA GLY A 14 -1.87 19.26 3.91
C GLY A 14 -3.01 18.37 4.41
N GLY A 15 -3.62 18.69 5.56
CA GLY A 15 -4.63 17.83 6.18
C GLY A 15 -5.92 17.66 5.37
N ALA A 16 -6.18 18.54 4.40
CA ALA A 16 -7.35 18.51 3.53
C ALA A 16 -7.09 17.80 2.19
N GLU A 17 -5.85 17.37 1.93
CA GLU A 17 -5.47 16.81 0.64
C GLU A 17 -6.30 15.56 0.28
N PRO A 18 -6.83 15.45 -0.95
CA PRO A 18 -7.69 14.34 -1.37
C PRO A 18 -7.06 12.95 -1.13
N ILE A 19 -5.73 12.84 -1.21
CA ILE A 19 -4.99 11.60 -0.95
C ILE A 19 -5.27 11.01 0.44
N HIS A 20 -5.56 11.85 1.45
CA HIS A 20 -5.89 11.36 2.78
C HIS A 20 -7.22 10.61 2.80
N ARG A 21 -8.15 10.90 1.88
CA ARG A 21 -9.38 10.13 1.72
C ARG A 21 -9.10 8.71 1.22
N LEU A 22 -8.01 8.49 0.49
CA LEU A 22 -7.60 7.16 0.03
C LEU A 22 -6.98 6.33 1.17
N PHE A 23 -6.08 6.92 1.96
CA PHE A 23 -5.32 6.17 2.95
C PHE A 23 -5.93 6.19 4.35
N HIS A 24 -6.24 7.37 4.90
CA HIS A 24 -6.77 7.49 6.27
C HIS A 24 -8.30 7.50 6.31
N GLY A 25 -8.95 8.30 5.48
CA GLY A 25 -10.41 8.47 5.49
C GLY A 25 -11.20 7.19 5.21
N ARG A 26 -10.57 6.18 4.57
CA ARG A 26 -11.16 4.84 4.37
C ARG A 26 -10.95 3.90 5.55
N LEU A 27 -10.07 4.22 6.49
CA LEU A 27 -9.80 3.42 7.69
C LEU A 27 -10.73 3.75 8.85
N VAL A 28 -11.38 4.92 8.83
CA VAL A 28 -12.13 5.46 9.97
C VAL A 28 -13.54 5.91 9.55
N ASP A 29 -14.39 6.14 10.53
CA ASP A 29 -15.65 6.85 10.31
C ASP A 29 -15.52 8.35 10.55
N ALA A 30 -16.39 9.12 9.90
CA ALA A 30 -16.59 10.51 10.27
C ALA A 30 -17.01 10.61 11.75
N GLY A 31 -16.27 11.39 12.54
CA GLY A 31 -16.53 11.59 13.97
C GLY A 31 -15.96 10.52 14.91
N ALA A 32 -15.28 9.49 14.40
CA ALA A 32 -14.58 8.51 15.23
C ALA A 32 -13.20 8.12 14.62
N PRO A 33 -12.26 9.07 14.51
CA PRO A 33 -10.95 8.85 13.89
C PRO A 33 -10.03 7.94 14.72
N ASP A 34 -10.35 7.73 15.99
CA ASP A 34 -9.59 6.95 16.97
C ASP A 34 -9.80 5.43 16.87
N ARG A 35 -10.73 4.97 16.02
CA ARG A 35 -11.06 3.55 15.83
C ARG A 35 -11.21 3.16 14.36
N LEU A 36 -11.04 1.88 14.07
CA LEU A 36 -11.28 1.32 12.74
C LEU A 36 -12.77 1.42 12.35
N GLY A 37 -13.02 1.90 11.14
CA GLY A 37 -14.33 2.14 10.56
C GLY A 37 -14.29 2.07 9.04
N GLY A 38 -15.09 2.92 8.38
CA GLY A 38 -15.02 3.13 6.94
C GLY A 38 -15.08 1.82 6.12
N ARG A 39 -14.12 1.67 5.20
CA ARG A 39 -14.01 0.48 4.36
C ARG A 39 -13.55 -0.75 5.13
N VAL A 40 -12.76 -0.60 6.19
CA VAL A 40 -12.34 -1.74 7.02
C VAL A 40 -13.55 -2.40 7.67
N ARG A 41 -14.45 -1.61 8.29
CA ARG A 41 -15.70 -2.16 8.83
C ARG A 41 -16.57 -2.77 7.74
N ARG A 42 -16.72 -2.06 6.62
CA ARG A 42 -17.59 -2.50 5.53
C ARG A 42 -17.13 -3.85 4.95
N PHE A 43 -15.84 -3.99 4.69
CA PHE A 43 -15.26 -5.11 3.98
C PHE A 43 -14.89 -6.27 4.89
N TYR A 44 -14.46 -6.03 6.13
CA TYR A 44 -13.80 -7.09 6.93
C TYR A 44 -14.45 -7.33 8.29
N ILE A 45 -14.76 -6.29 9.07
CA ILE A 45 -15.22 -6.48 10.45
C ILE A 45 -16.54 -7.25 10.51
N GLY A 46 -16.56 -8.34 11.28
CA GLY A 46 -17.73 -9.21 11.44
C GLY A 46 -18.07 -10.01 10.18
N ARG A 47 -17.14 -10.13 9.24
CA ARG A 47 -17.32 -10.88 8.00
C ARG A 47 -16.64 -12.24 8.06
N ARG A 48 -17.22 -13.20 7.35
CA ARG A 48 -16.60 -14.49 7.05
C ARG A 48 -15.72 -14.39 5.80
N PHE A 49 -14.62 -15.13 5.84
CA PHE A 49 -13.66 -15.28 4.74
C PHE A 49 -13.64 -16.73 4.28
N ALA A 50 -13.68 -16.93 2.97
CA ALA A 50 -13.49 -18.22 2.35
C ALA A 50 -12.17 -18.23 1.57
N PHE A 51 -11.40 -19.28 1.80
CA PHE A 51 -10.14 -19.61 1.14
C PHE A 51 -10.25 -21.04 0.56
N PRO A 52 -9.30 -21.46 -0.29
CA PRO A 52 -9.26 -22.84 -0.76
C PRO A 52 -9.14 -23.82 0.42
N GLY A 53 -10.21 -24.57 0.69
CA GLY A 53 -10.25 -25.58 1.76
C GLY A 53 -10.39 -25.05 3.19
N LEU A 54 -10.54 -23.74 3.40
CA LEU A 54 -10.63 -23.14 4.74
C LEU A 54 -11.62 -21.97 4.76
N ALA A 55 -12.39 -21.85 5.83
CA ALA A 55 -13.17 -20.67 6.12
C ALA A 55 -12.86 -20.16 7.53
N LEU A 56 -12.80 -18.84 7.70
CA LEU A 56 -12.49 -18.19 8.97
C LEU A 56 -13.41 -17.00 9.19
N GLU A 57 -13.76 -16.72 10.44
CA GLU A 57 -14.40 -15.46 10.79
C GLU A 57 -13.33 -14.36 10.94
N TRP A 58 -13.70 -13.11 10.66
CA TRP A 58 -12.82 -11.95 10.88
C TRP A 58 -12.24 -11.92 12.30
N ALA A 59 -13.06 -12.27 13.29
CA ALA A 59 -12.67 -12.31 14.70
C ALA A 59 -11.45 -13.22 14.95
N GLU A 60 -11.24 -14.24 14.11
CA GLU A 60 -10.08 -15.12 14.17
C GLU A 60 -8.97 -14.62 13.25
N LEU A 61 -9.30 -14.36 11.98
CA LEU A 61 -8.35 -14.02 10.92
C LEU A 61 -7.51 -12.78 11.26
N GLN A 62 -8.11 -11.78 11.91
CA GLN A 62 -7.44 -10.52 12.24
C GLN A 62 -6.26 -10.69 13.22
N HIS A 63 -6.18 -11.82 13.93
CA HIS A 63 -5.14 -12.11 14.92
C HIS A 63 -4.09 -13.09 14.42
N LEU A 64 -4.30 -13.73 13.27
CA LEU A 64 -3.35 -14.73 12.76
C LEU A 64 -2.09 -14.08 12.22
N ARG A 65 -0.95 -14.71 12.51
CA ARG A 65 0.32 -14.49 11.81
C ARG A 65 0.27 -15.18 10.46
N TRP A 66 1.14 -14.76 9.54
CA TRP A 66 1.11 -15.25 8.17
C TRP A 66 2.44 -15.90 7.81
N ARG A 67 2.38 -17.02 7.10
CA ARG A 67 3.49 -17.58 6.35
C ARG A 67 3.08 -17.67 4.89
N ILE A 68 3.74 -16.91 4.03
CA ILE A 68 3.41 -16.81 2.62
C ILE A 68 4.57 -17.38 1.82
N ASN A 69 4.33 -18.47 1.08
CA ASN A 69 5.35 -19.15 0.27
C ASN A 69 6.64 -19.46 1.06
N GLY A 70 6.51 -19.85 2.33
CA GLY A 70 7.61 -20.16 3.23
C GLY A 70 8.20 -18.98 4.01
N VAL A 71 7.85 -17.72 3.67
CA VAL A 71 8.32 -16.53 4.38
C VAL A 71 7.34 -16.15 5.49
N THR A 72 7.84 -15.95 6.71
CA THR A 72 7.01 -15.63 7.88
C THR A 72 6.88 -14.11 8.08
N TYR A 73 5.68 -13.65 8.40
CA TYR A 73 5.35 -12.25 8.68
C TYR A 73 4.73 -12.16 10.08
N ARG A 74 5.37 -11.39 10.96
CA ARG A 74 5.06 -11.38 12.41
C ARG A 74 3.77 -10.67 12.77
N GLU A 75 3.36 -9.69 11.97
CA GLU A 75 2.19 -8.87 12.27
C GLU A 75 0.92 -9.46 11.65
N SER A 76 -0.19 -9.32 12.37
CA SER A 76 -1.50 -9.74 11.88
C SER A 76 -2.19 -8.65 11.06
N LEU A 77 -3.26 -9.01 10.34
CA LEU A 77 -4.08 -8.04 9.60
C LEU A 77 -4.68 -6.95 10.51
N GLY A 78 -5.15 -7.33 11.70
CA GLY A 78 -5.70 -6.37 12.67
C GLY A 78 -4.65 -5.35 13.12
N ALA A 79 -3.43 -5.83 13.42
CA ALA A 79 -2.30 -4.95 13.77
C ALA A 79 -1.92 -4.00 12.62
N LEU A 80 -1.93 -4.49 11.37
CA LEU A 80 -1.65 -3.66 10.20
C LEU A 80 -2.68 -2.55 9.99
N PHE A 81 -3.99 -2.86 10.09
CA PHE A 81 -5.02 -1.82 9.97
C PHE A 81 -4.91 -0.77 11.06
N GLU A 82 -4.68 -1.18 12.31
CA GLU A 82 -4.56 -0.24 13.43
C GLU A 82 -3.28 0.60 13.34
N ALA A 83 -2.18 0.01 12.89
CA ALA A 83 -0.96 0.76 12.59
C ALA A 83 -1.17 1.76 11.44
N ALA A 84 -1.83 1.34 10.35
CA ALA A 84 -2.15 2.23 9.24
C ALA A 84 -3.03 3.39 9.68
N ARG A 85 -4.03 3.15 10.53
CA ARG A 85 -4.91 4.19 11.07
C ARG A 85 -4.10 5.28 11.79
N ARG A 86 -3.14 4.89 12.62
CA ARG A 86 -2.32 5.83 13.41
C ARG A 86 -1.26 6.54 12.57
N HIS A 87 -0.54 5.81 11.73
CA HIS A 87 0.61 6.37 11.00
C HIS A 87 0.24 7.11 9.72
N LEU A 88 -0.92 6.83 9.14
CA LEU A 88 -1.40 7.50 7.92
C LEU A 88 -2.37 8.64 8.23
N ASP A 89 -2.65 8.91 9.51
CA ASP A 89 -3.37 10.10 9.96
C ASP A 89 -2.72 11.36 9.36
N PRO A 90 -3.48 12.28 8.74
CA PRO A 90 -2.92 13.51 8.17
C PRO A 90 -2.05 14.30 9.15
N ALA A 91 -2.41 14.34 10.43
CA ALA A 91 -1.63 15.04 11.45
C ALA A 91 -0.26 14.38 11.69
N ALA A 92 -0.19 13.05 11.60
CA ALA A 92 1.07 12.31 11.73
C ALA A 92 2.02 12.51 10.55
N LEU A 93 1.50 12.96 9.39
CA LEU A 93 2.28 13.13 8.15
C LEU A 93 2.66 14.58 7.84
N ALA A 94 2.11 15.55 8.57
CA ALA A 94 2.16 16.98 8.22
C ALA A 94 3.60 17.53 8.08
N ASP A 95 4.56 16.98 8.83
CA ASP A 95 5.93 17.49 8.88
C ASP A 95 6.92 16.75 7.95
N HIS A 96 6.45 15.74 7.19
CA HIS A 96 7.31 14.84 6.40
C HIS A 96 7.55 15.28 4.95
N GLY A 97 7.32 16.57 4.68
CA GLY A 97 7.46 17.15 3.35
C GLY A 97 6.27 16.84 2.44
N ALA A 98 6.07 17.71 1.46
CA ALA A 98 4.96 17.64 0.54
C ALA A 98 5.43 17.93 -0.89
N VAL A 99 4.68 17.41 -1.86
CA VAL A 99 4.92 17.58 -3.30
C VAL A 99 3.61 17.86 -4.01
N VAL A 100 3.69 18.51 -5.17
CA VAL A 100 2.60 18.49 -6.13
C VAL A 100 2.59 17.11 -6.76
N ALA A 101 1.46 16.39 -6.68
CA ALA A 101 1.36 15.04 -7.22
C ALA A 101 -0.04 14.75 -7.77
N HIS A 102 -0.11 13.80 -8.70
CA HIS A 102 -1.36 13.31 -9.26
C HIS A 102 -2.14 12.43 -8.26
N GLY A 103 -1.45 11.75 -7.34
CA GLY A 103 -2.02 10.84 -6.34
C GLY A 103 -2.68 9.57 -6.90
N ASP A 104 -2.81 9.46 -8.23
CA ASP A 104 -3.51 8.36 -8.91
C ASP A 104 -2.92 7.95 -10.28
N ALA A 105 -1.61 8.14 -10.46
CA ALA A 105 -0.92 7.96 -11.75
C ALA A 105 -0.60 6.47 -12.08
N HIS A 106 -1.59 5.58 -12.03
CA HIS A 106 -1.40 4.16 -12.39
C HIS A 106 -1.75 3.84 -13.84
N ASN A 107 -1.38 2.65 -14.32
CA ASN A 107 -1.48 2.23 -15.73
C ASN A 107 -2.92 2.20 -16.30
N ALA A 108 -3.95 2.35 -15.47
CA ALA A 108 -5.33 2.47 -15.95
C ALA A 108 -5.74 3.94 -16.21
N ASN A 109 -4.92 4.88 -15.74
CA ASN A 109 -5.12 6.31 -15.78
C ASN A 109 -4.09 6.98 -16.71
N VAL A 110 -3.62 6.27 -17.73
CA VAL A 110 -2.69 6.78 -18.74
C VAL A 110 -3.25 6.53 -20.15
N TRP A 111 -3.16 7.54 -21.01
CA TRP A 111 -3.40 7.43 -22.45
C TRP A 111 -2.11 7.51 -23.23
N VAL A 112 -2.09 6.82 -24.37
CA VAL A 112 -1.07 7.02 -25.40
C VAL A 112 -1.58 8.12 -26.34
N ALA A 113 -0.93 9.27 -26.33
CA ALA A 113 -1.14 10.37 -27.26
C ALA A 113 -0.06 10.35 -28.36
N ALA A 114 -0.22 11.18 -29.39
CA ALA A 114 0.73 11.25 -30.51
C ALA A 114 2.18 11.54 -30.06
N ASP A 115 2.34 12.38 -29.04
CA ASP A 115 3.65 12.85 -28.57
C ASP A 115 4.10 12.20 -27.24
N GLY A 116 3.41 11.14 -26.78
CA GLY A 116 3.82 10.40 -25.59
C GLY A 116 2.68 9.93 -24.70
N LEU A 117 2.98 9.81 -23.39
CA LEU A 117 2.03 9.33 -22.39
C LEU A 117 1.41 10.50 -21.63
N VAL A 118 0.09 10.47 -21.44
CA VAL A 118 -0.66 11.51 -20.72
C VAL A 118 -1.46 10.86 -19.60
N PHE A 119 -1.26 11.33 -18.36
CA PHE A 119 -2.10 10.91 -17.23
C PHE A 119 -3.45 11.63 -17.24
N PHE A 120 -4.49 10.93 -16.82
CA PHE A 120 -5.83 11.47 -16.62
C PHE A 120 -6.42 10.97 -15.29
N ASP A 121 -7.60 11.48 -14.90
CA ASP A 121 -8.26 11.17 -13.62
C ASP A 121 -7.41 11.47 -12.36
N PRO A 122 -7.10 12.75 -12.10
CA PRO A 122 -6.35 13.19 -10.92
C PRO A 122 -7.20 13.18 -9.64
N ALA A 123 -7.97 12.11 -9.39
CA ALA A 123 -8.92 12.01 -8.28
C ALA A 123 -8.31 12.28 -6.89
N PHE A 124 -7.00 12.07 -6.75
CA PHE A 124 -6.25 12.30 -5.51
C PHE A 124 -5.13 13.32 -5.65
N ALA A 125 -5.18 14.16 -6.69
CA ALA A 125 -4.15 15.16 -6.91
C ALA A 125 -4.23 16.31 -5.90
N GLY A 126 -3.10 16.96 -5.69
CA GLY A 126 -2.96 18.04 -4.73
C GLY A 126 -1.60 18.73 -4.83
N GLU A 127 -1.51 19.92 -4.23
CA GLU A 127 -0.28 20.73 -4.22
C GLU A 127 0.62 20.40 -3.02
N HIS A 128 0.04 19.83 -1.96
CA HIS A 128 0.68 19.53 -0.70
C HIS A 128 0.51 18.05 -0.30
N VAL A 129 0.47 17.16 -1.28
CA VAL A 129 0.41 15.70 -1.06
C VAL A 129 1.64 15.28 -0.23
N PRO A 130 1.48 14.57 0.91
CA PRO A 130 2.61 14.05 1.67
C PRO A 130 3.53 13.24 0.76
N ALA A 131 4.82 13.59 0.75
CA ALA A 131 5.76 13.08 -0.25
C ALA A 131 5.85 11.54 -0.24
N LEU A 132 5.76 10.92 0.95
CA LEU A 132 5.77 9.47 1.11
C LEU A 132 4.50 8.78 0.59
N LEU A 133 3.39 9.48 0.37
CA LEU A 133 2.15 8.90 -0.16
C LEU A 133 1.97 9.09 -1.66
N ALA A 134 2.62 10.12 -2.23
CA ALA A 134 2.40 10.57 -3.61
C ALA A 134 2.47 9.45 -4.65
N GLU A 135 3.39 8.51 -4.47
CA GLU A 135 3.70 7.46 -5.45
C GLU A 135 3.37 6.05 -4.96
N VAL A 136 2.72 5.92 -3.80
CA VAL A 136 2.38 4.60 -3.23
C VAL A 136 1.36 3.88 -4.10
N LYS A 137 0.24 4.54 -4.42
CA LYS A 137 -0.82 3.94 -5.25
C LYS A 137 -0.29 3.47 -6.61
N PRO A 138 0.43 4.30 -7.40
CA PRO A 138 0.97 3.82 -8.68
C PRO A 138 2.06 2.77 -8.51
N THR A 139 2.86 2.80 -7.45
CA THR A 139 3.80 1.70 -7.14
C THR A 139 3.06 0.39 -6.89
N PHE A 140 2.00 0.40 -6.08
CA PHE A 140 1.21 -0.81 -5.86
C PHE A 140 0.50 -1.29 -7.13
N HIS A 141 -0.25 -0.41 -7.79
CA HIS A 141 -1.13 -0.78 -8.89
C HIS A 141 -0.37 -1.19 -10.16
N ASN A 142 0.81 -0.62 -10.41
CA ASN A 142 1.60 -0.97 -11.60
C ASN A 142 2.44 -2.24 -11.39
N ILE A 143 2.81 -2.54 -10.13
CA ILE A 143 3.77 -3.61 -9.81
C ILE A 143 3.10 -4.80 -9.15
N PHE A 144 2.46 -4.62 -7.99
CA PHE A 144 1.98 -5.72 -7.15
C PHE A 144 0.53 -6.13 -7.46
N ALA A 145 -0.31 -5.21 -7.90
CA ALA A 145 -1.70 -5.48 -8.29
C ALA A 145 -1.77 -6.18 -9.66
N HIS A 146 -1.73 -7.51 -9.73
CA HIS A 146 -1.90 -8.19 -11.02
C HIS A 146 -3.37 -8.12 -11.44
N PRO A 147 -3.69 -7.75 -12.69
CA PRO A 147 -5.08 -7.55 -13.10
C PRO A 147 -5.93 -8.80 -12.91
N PHE A 148 -5.35 -9.97 -13.17
CA PHE A 148 -6.04 -11.25 -12.98
C PHE A 148 -6.46 -11.46 -11.53
N TRP A 149 -5.61 -11.25 -10.52
CA TRP A 149 -6.06 -11.47 -9.14
C TRP A 149 -6.87 -10.29 -8.57
N LEU A 150 -6.56 -9.04 -8.96
CA LEU A 150 -7.21 -7.86 -8.36
C LEU A 150 -8.55 -7.50 -9.01
N TYR A 151 -8.70 -7.68 -10.33
CA TYR A 151 -9.87 -7.19 -11.08
C TYR A 151 -10.68 -8.31 -11.75
N ASP A 152 -10.07 -9.47 -12.06
CA ASP A 152 -10.74 -10.54 -12.82
C ASP A 152 -10.62 -11.90 -12.12
N ALA A 153 -11.43 -12.08 -11.08
CA ALA A 153 -11.37 -13.27 -10.24
C ALA A 153 -11.51 -14.60 -11.02
N PRO A 154 -12.42 -14.76 -12.01
CA PRO A 154 -12.46 -15.97 -12.84
C PRO A 154 -11.09 -16.31 -13.46
N VAL A 155 -10.42 -15.35 -14.08
CA VAL A 155 -9.08 -15.56 -14.65
C VAL A 155 -8.06 -15.93 -13.57
N ALA A 156 -8.15 -15.35 -12.36
CA ALA A 156 -7.27 -15.75 -11.26
C ALA A 156 -7.39 -17.24 -10.89
N ALA A 157 -8.60 -17.79 -10.87
CA ALA A 157 -8.83 -19.19 -10.52
C ALA A 157 -8.38 -20.17 -11.62
N GLU A 158 -8.36 -19.71 -12.88
CA GLU A 158 -7.82 -20.49 -14.01
C GLU A 158 -6.30 -20.45 -14.08
N ARG A 159 -5.69 -19.30 -13.72
CA ARG A 159 -4.26 -19.02 -13.93
C ARG A 159 -3.38 -19.32 -12.73
N PHE A 160 -3.93 -19.29 -11.53
CA PHE A 160 -3.16 -19.44 -10.30
C PHE A 160 -3.70 -20.54 -9.41
N GLN A 161 -2.79 -21.15 -8.67
CA GLN A 161 -3.10 -22.07 -7.60
C GLN A 161 -2.84 -21.39 -6.25
N ALA A 162 -3.74 -21.64 -5.29
CA ALA A 162 -3.53 -21.24 -3.91
C ALA A 162 -3.98 -22.37 -2.96
N ARG A 163 -3.22 -22.58 -1.89
CA ARG A 163 -3.56 -23.45 -0.77
C ARG A 163 -3.47 -22.65 0.51
N VAL A 164 -4.46 -22.82 1.37
CA VAL A 164 -4.49 -22.16 2.68
C VAL A 164 -4.70 -23.20 3.76
N ARG A 165 -3.85 -23.15 4.78
CA ARG A 165 -3.94 -24.00 5.96
C ARG A 165 -3.77 -23.15 7.20
N ARG A 166 -4.40 -23.57 8.30
CA ARG A 166 -4.19 -22.95 9.62
C ARG A 166 -3.51 -23.96 10.53
N SER A 167 -2.44 -23.52 11.19
CA SER A 167 -1.76 -24.25 12.25
C SER A 167 -1.69 -23.36 13.48
N GLY A 168 -2.62 -23.55 14.42
CA GLY A 168 -2.75 -22.70 15.60
C GLY A 168 -3.03 -21.24 15.26
N ASP A 169 -2.07 -20.36 15.59
CA ASP A 169 -2.10 -18.91 15.36
C ASP A 169 -1.46 -18.51 14.01
N LEU A 170 -0.96 -19.47 13.23
CA LEU A 170 -0.34 -19.25 11.94
C LEU A 170 -1.29 -19.63 10.80
N LEU A 171 -1.48 -18.69 9.86
CA LEU A 171 -2.10 -18.94 8.56
C LEU A 171 -1.00 -19.14 7.52
N GLU A 172 -0.94 -20.35 6.96
CA GLU A 172 -0.02 -20.69 5.89
C GLU A 172 -0.72 -20.55 4.55
N VAL A 173 -0.17 -19.71 3.67
CA VAL A 173 -0.67 -19.47 2.32
C VAL A 173 0.43 -19.80 1.33
N GLU A 174 0.17 -20.77 0.47
CA GLU A 174 1.02 -21.10 -0.68
C GLU A 174 0.30 -20.69 -1.95
N HIS A 175 0.98 -20.00 -2.86
CA HIS A 175 0.46 -19.68 -4.19
C HIS A 175 1.57 -19.58 -5.22
N ASP A 176 1.22 -19.68 -6.50
CA ASP A 176 2.16 -19.59 -7.62
C ASP A 176 2.19 -18.20 -8.30
N TRP A 177 1.34 -17.25 -7.88
CA TRP A 177 1.43 -15.86 -8.34
C TRP A 177 2.79 -15.25 -7.98
N ARG A 178 3.43 -14.62 -8.98
CA ARG A 178 4.72 -13.93 -8.87
C ARG A 178 4.73 -12.68 -9.74
N LEU A 179 5.61 -11.73 -9.43
CA LEU A 179 5.88 -10.62 -10.35
C LEU A 179 6.38 -11.17 -11.69
N THR A 180 5.90 -10.58 -12.78
CA THR A 180 6.42 -10.84 -14.13
C THR A 180 7.77 -10.12 -14.29
N PRO A 181 8.64 -10.55 -15.24
CA PRO A 181 9.88 -9.85 -15.52
C PRO A 181 9.67 -8.35 -15.79
N LEU A 182 8.66 -7.99 -16.58
CA LEU A 182 8.32 -6.59 -16.87
C LEU A 182 7.98 -5.80 -15.60
N ARG A 183 7.19 -6.38 -14.68
CA ARG A 183 6.85 -5.72 -13.41
C ARG A 183 8.06 -5.55 -12.49
N ARG A 184 8.99 -6.51 -12.48
CA ARG A 184 10.26 -6.35 -11.77
C ARG A 184 11.08 -5.19 -12.36
N THR A 185 11.23 -5.13 -13.68
CA THR A 185 11.93 -4.02 -14.33
C THR A 185 11.28 -2.66 -14.04
N PHE A 186 9.95 -2.58 -13.98
CA PHE A 186 9.27 -1.35 -13.58
C PHE A 186 9.47 -1.01 -12.09
N LEU A 187 9.56 -2.00 -11.21
CA LEU A 187 9.87 -1.77 -9.79
C LEU A 187 11.28 -1.20 -9.65
N ASP A 188 12.27 -1.78 -10.32
CA ASP A 188 13.65 -1.32 -10.33
C ASP A 188 13.77 0.11 -10.90
N ALA A 189 13.05 0.39 -11.99
CA ALA A 189 12.99 1.73 -12.57
C ALA A 189 12.36 2.74 -11.60
N LYS A 190 11.26 2.40 -10.92
CA LYS A 190 10.65 3.26 -9.88
C LYS A 190 11.59 3.44 -8.69
N ALA A 191 12.32 2.42 -8.28
CA ALA A 191 13.31 2.53 -7.22
C ALA A 191 14.37 3.58 -7.57
N ARG A 192 15.01 3.42 -8.74
CA ARG A 192 16.15 4.24 -9.18
C ARG A 192 15.78 5.66 -9.59
N LEU A 193 14.70 5.83 -10.36
CA LEU A 193 14.38 7.10 -11.02
C LEU A 193 13.45 7.99 -10.18
N LEU A 194 12.79 7.43 -9.18
CA LEU A 194 11.75 8.13 -8.43
C LEU A 194 11.96 8.04 -6.92
N TRP A 195 11.87 6.85 -6.34
CA TRP A 195 11.87 6.69 -4.89
C TRP A 195 13.21 7.07 -4.25
N ARG A 196 14.33 6.54 -4.74
CA ARG A 196 15.67 6.86 -4.19
C ARG A 196 15.97 8.37 -4.27
N PRO A 197 15.80 9.06 -5.43
CA PRO A 197 15.96 10.52 -5.48
C PRO A 197 15.02 11.27 -4.54
N LEU A 198 13.76 10.86 -4.41
CA LEU A 198 12.79 11.48 -3.51
C LEU A 198 13.21 11.36 -2.05
N LEU A 199 13.53 10.14 -1.58
CA LEU A 199 13.92 9.91 -0.19
C LEU A 199 15.24 10.63 0.15
N ALA A 200 16.23 10.60 -0.75
CA ALA A 200 17.46 11.38 -0.57
C ALA A 200 17.20 12.90 -0.51
N ALA A 201 16.26 13.40 -1.31
CA ALA A 201 15.86 14.80 -1.31
C ALA A 201 15.09 15.21 -0.04
N LEU A 202 14.31 14.30 0.56
CA LEU A 202 13.68 14.50 1.87
C LEU A 202 14.69 14.45 3.01
N ALA A 203 15.62 13.48 2.98
CA ALA A 203 16.67 13.31 3.99
C ALA A 203 17.57 14.55 4.08
N ARG A 204 18.07 15.06 2.94
CA ARG A 204 18.89 16.28 2.89
C ARG A 204 18.18 17.53 3.44
N ARG A 205 16.85 17.53 3.43
CA ARG A 205 16.03 18.64 3.96
C ARG A 205 15.57 18.43 5.40
N GLY A 206 16.00 17.34 6.05
CA GLY A 206 15.54 16.98 7.40
C GLY A 206 14.04 16.66 7.46
N ARG A 207 13.45 16.22 6.34
CA ARG A 207 12.01 15.93 6.20
C ARG A 207 11.69 14.45 6.10
N LEU A 208 12.69 13.58 5.99
CA LEU A 208 12.47 12.13 5.98
C LEU A 208 12.32 11.62 7.43
N PRO A 209 11.15 11.11 7.83
CA PRO A 209 11.00 10.54 9.17
C PRO A 209 11.80 9.25 9.32
N PRO A 210 12.31 8.91 10.52
CA PRO A 210 12.97 7.63 10.75
C PRO A 210 12.04 6.43 10.51
N THR A 211 10.73 6.63 10.56
CA THR A 211 9.69 5.62 10.31
C THR A 211 9.22 5.57 8.85
N TRP A 212 9.91 6.21 7.90
CA TRP A 212 9.50 6.28 6.49
C TRP A 212 9.19 4.91 5.89
N ARG A 213 10.01 3.90 6.20
CA ARG A 213 9.84 2.52 5.71
C ARG A 213 8.51 1.93 6.18
N ARG A 214 8.17 2.16 7.46
CA ARG A 214 6.90 1.73 8.04
C ARG A 214 5.71 2.44 7.40
N ILE A 215 5.81 3.75 7.17
CA ILE A 215 4.77 4.54 6.49
C ILE A 215 4.51 3.98 5.09
N LEU A 216 5.56 3.73 4.30
CA LEU A 216 5.42 3.18 2.95
C LEU A 216 4.75 1.79 2.95
N ARG A 217 5.20 0.88 3.83
CA ARG A 217 4.59 -0.45 3.94
C ARG A 217 3.11 -0.39 4.30
N LEU A 218 2.74 0.42 5.29
CA LEU A 218 1.34 0.60 5.69
C LEU A 218 0.48 1.19 4.57
N ALA A 219 1.01 2.17 3.84
CA ALA A 219 0.32 2.76 2.71
C ALA A 219 0.16 1.74 1.56
N LEU A 220 1.20 0.94 1.25
CA LEU A 220 1.12 -0.14 0.27
C LEU A 220 0.09 -1.21 0.68
N PHE A 221 0.03 -1.58 1.95
CA PHE A 221 -0.97 -2.49 2.51
C PHE A 221 -2.40 -1.97 2.32
N CYS A 222 -2.61 -0.66 2.47
CA CYS A 222 -3.90 -0.02 2.28
C CYS A 222 -4.37 -0.05 0.81
N CYS A 223 -3.46 -0.09 -0.18
CA CYS A 223 -3.84 -0.04 -1.59
C CYS A 223 -4.82 -1.17 -1.99
N PRO A 224 -4.52 -2.47 -1.81
CA PRO A 224 -5.48 -3.50 -2.16
C PRO A 224 -6.63 -3.59 -1.15
N THR A 225 -6.34 -3.40 0.14
CA THR A 225 -7.32 -3.66 1.21
C THR A 225 -8.39 -2.60 1.36
N LEU A 226 -8.10 -1.35 0.95
CA LEU A 226 -9.05 -0.24 1.00
C LEU A 226 -9.58 0.15 -0.38
N VAL A 227 -9.05 -0.35 -1.49
CA VAL A 227 -9.63 -0.09 -2.82
C VAL A 227 -10.71 -1.10 -3.16
N MET A 228 -10.51 -2.38 -2.82
CA MET A 228 -11.41 -3.49 -3.14
C MET A 228 -11.81 -4.27 -1.87
N ASP A 229 -12.99 -4.90 -1.88
CA ASP A 229 -13.36 -5.93 -0.89
C ASP A 229 -12.68 -7.24 -1.28
N LEU A 230 -11.52 -7.54 -0.68
CA LEU A 230 -10.72 -8.71 -1.04
C LEU A 230 -11.36 -10.06 -0.67
N ARG A 231 -12.53 -10.07 0.00
CA ARG A 231 -13.17 -11.32 0.42
C ARG A 231 -13.75 -12.08 -0.76
N ALA A 232 -13.57 -13.40 -0.74
CA ALA A 232 -14.30 -14.30 -1.60
C ALA A 232 -15.83 -14.15 -1.41
N GLY A 233 -16.56 -13.93 -2.50
CA GLY A 233 -18.01 -13.65 -2.47
C GLY A 233 -18.37 -12.28 -1.89
N GLY A 234 -17.38 -11.39 -1.72
CA GLY A 234 -17.57 -10.01 -1.29
C GLY A 234 -18.05 -9.08 -2.41
N MET A 235 -18.04 -7.78 -2.13
CA MET A 235 -18.56 -6.75 -3.04
C MET A 235 -17.77 -6.62 -4.34
N SER A 236 -16.50 -7.01 -4.35
CA SER A 236 -15.59 -6.84 -5.49
C SER A 236 -15.44 -8.12 -6.34
N GLY A 237 -16.27 -9.15 -6.09
CA GLY A 237 -16.31 -10.35 -6.93
C GLY A 237 -15.11 -11.29 -6.80
N HIS A 238 -14.27 -11.13 -5.77
CA HIS A 238 -13.18 -12.07 -5.50
C HIS A 238 -13.72 -13.49 -5.27
N ASN A 239 -12.90 -14.48 -5.58
CA ASN A 239 -13.14 -15.89 -5.28
C ASN A 239 -12.10 -16.37 -4.24
N PRO A 240 -12.17 -17.63 -3.75
CA PRO A 240 -11.24 -18.10 -2.73
C PRO A 240 -9.76 -17.97 -3.12
N VAL A 241 -9.40 -18.22 -4.38
CA VAL A 241 -8.02 -18.13 -4.88
C VAL A 241 -7.56 -16.67 -4.91
N SER A 242 -8.33 -15.77 -5.52
CA SER A 242 -7.94 -14.36 -5.60
C SER A 242 -7.99 -13.65 -4.25
N SER A 243 -8.87 -14.08 -3.33
CA SER A 243 -8.91 -13.64 -1.93
C SER A 243 -7.63 -14.04 -1.17
N ALA A 244 -7.19 -15.30 -1.32
CA ALA A 244 -5.95 -15.78 -0.71
C ALA A 244 -4.73 -15.00 -1.23
N ILE A 245 -4.61 -14.85 -2.55
CA ILE A 245 -3.50 -14.10 -3.19
C ILE A 245 -3.55 -12.63 -2.79
N GLY A 246 -4.73 -12.00 -2.79
CA GLY A 246 -4.89 -10.59 -2.48
C GLY A 246 -4.50 -10.25 -1.03
N LEU A 247 -4.97 -11.04 -0.05
CA LEU A 247 -4.60 -10.84 1.35
C LEU A 247 -3.14 -11.19 1.63
N ALA A 248 -2.61 -12.26 1.03
CA ALA A 248 -1.19 -12.59 1.14
C ALA A 248 -0.31 -11.45 0.57
N THR A 249 -0.66 -10.92 -0.61
CA THR A 249 0.05 -9.79 -1.21
C THR A 249 -0.02 -8.55 -0.33
N ALA A 250 -1.19 -8.25 0.26
CA ALA A 250 -1.35 -7.14 1.19
C ALA A 250 -0.43 -7.28 2.41
N VAL A 251 -0.35 -8.47 3.02
CA VAL A 251 0.54 -8.73 4.15
C VAL A 251 2.00 -8.61 3.76
N MET A 252 2.41 -9.21 2.63
CA MET A 252 3.78 -9.12 2.10
C MET A 252 4.24 -7.66 1.93
N VAL A 253 3.40 -6.79 1.35
CA VAL A 253 3.76 -5.37 1.20
C VAL A 253 3.68 -4.58 2.52
N GLY A 254 2.87 -5.04 3.48
CA GLY A 254 2.60 -4.34 4.74
C GLY A 254 3.54 -4.63 5.89
N VAL A 255 4.16 -5.82 5.90
CA VAL A 255 4.92 -6.34 7.05
C VAL A 255 6.36 -6.60 6.65
N GLU A 256 7.30 -6.29 7.54
CA GLU A 256 8.70 -6.71 7.35
C GLU A 256 8.80 -8.25 7.51
N PRO A 257 9.34 -8.98 6.54
CA PRO A 257 9.46 -10.42 6.62
C PRO A 257 10.51 -10.86 7.65
N GLU A 258 10.33 -12.06 8.21
CA GLU A 258 11.44 -12.82 8.78
C GLU A 258 12.22 -13.45 7.62
N GLY A 259 13.21 -12.71 7.11
CA GLY A 259 13.99 -13.08 5.92
C GLY A 259 13.96 -11.98 4.89
N GLU A 260 13.94 -12.34 3.61
CA GLU A 260 13.84 -11.40 2.49
C GLU A 260 12.64 -11.70 1.61
N ASP A 261 12.04 -10.64 1.06
CA ASP A 261 11.05 -10.71 -0.01
C ASP A 261 11.34 -9.62 -1.07
N GLU A 262 10.50 -9.54 -2.11
CA GLU A 262 10.63 -8.55 -3.19
C GLU A 262 10.48 -7.10 -2.65
N VAL A 263 9.67 -6.90 -1.61
CA VAL A 263 9.34 -5.57 -1.09
C VAL A 263 10.47 -5.04 -0.23
N SER A 264 11.07 -5.89 0.59
CA SER A 264 12.19 -5.55 1.47
C SER A 264 13.41 -5.20 0.63
N ARG A 265 13.73 -6.00 -0.39
CA ARG A 265 14.79 -5.69 -1.35
C ARG A 265 14.57 -4.37 -2.07
N PHE A 266 13.32 -4.09 -2.49
CA PHE A 266 12.97 -2.79 -3.06
C PHE A 266 13.17 -1.64 -2.07
N LEU A 267 12.70 -1.78 -0.83
CA LEU A 267 12.81 -0.75 0.20
C LEU A 267 14.27 -0.51 0.61
N ASP A 268 15.11 -1.55 0.65
CA ASP A 268 16.54 -1.44 0.92
C ASP A 268 17.25 -0.69 -0.22
N ALA A 269 16.89 -0.97 -1.48
CA ALA A 269 17.48 -0.32 -2.65
C ALA A 269 17.15 1.19 -2.77
N ILE A 270 16.12 1.67 -2.07
CA ILE A 270 15.74 3.09 -2.06
C ILE A 270 16.17 3.82 -0.78
N ASP A 271 16.75 3.11 0.19
CA ASP A 271 17.19 3.71 1.45
C ASP A 271 18.33 4.72 1.19
N PRO A 272 18.15 6.00 1.55
CA PRO A 272 19.21 6.99 1.36
C PRO A 272 20.45 6.74 2.23
N ALA A 273 20.35 6.01 3.35
CA ALA A 273 21.52 5.66 4.18
C ALA A 273 22.39 4.57 3.55
N GLY A 274 21.82 3.71 2.71
CA GLY A 274 22.58 2.72 1.93
C GLY A 274 23.38 3.33 0.77
N ALA A 275 23.11 4.59 0.42
CA ALA A 275 23.72 5.28 -0.71
C ALA A 275 25.07 5.95 -0.40
N GLU A 276 25.46 6.09 0.87
CA GLU A 276 26.77 6.65 1.26
C GLU A 276 27.94 5.66 1.04
N ALA A 277 27.66 4.45 0.52
CA ALA A 277 28.66 3.41 0.29
C ALA A 277 29.14 3.26 -1.17
N ASP A 278 28.72 4.14 -2.09
CA ASP A 278 29.20 4.13 -3.48
C ASP A 278 30.03 5.41 -3.74
N PRO A 279 31.38 5.32 -3.81
CA PRO A 279 32.29 6.46 -3.92
C PRO A 279 32.19 7.22 -5.26
#